data_AF-A0A4U0XM04-F1
#
_entry.id   AF-A0A4U0XM04-F1
#
_cell.length_a   1.000
_cell.length_b   1.000
_cell.length_c   1.000
_cell.angle_alpha   90.00
_cell.angle_beta   90.00
_cell.angle_gamma   90.00
#
_symmetry.space_group_name_H-M   'P 1'
#
loop_
_entity.id
_entity.type
_entity.pdbx_description
1 polymer ?
#
loop_
_entity_poly.entity_id
_entity_poly.type
_entity_poly.pdbx_seq_one_letter_code
_entity_poly.pdbx_strand_id
1 'polypeptide(L)'
;MKAINMLYLDQPVQVGFYDVLQNVTKPKLKSCGAGLVNATDPVPKQNTSMGTYPSQNPNTTSLGTRNAAIALWQFSQTWFQEFPEYHSSRISLATESYGGRYGPEIFRFFEEQNQRIRNGSSDVPGETFVLRLDTVMIINGWVDSLIQWPTQPQIAYNNTYGIETINATIYQRMLEVLDRPGGCNDQTYGCRKAASLYDPNNIGINETVNAICKAAYDFCFINLGRLYAESSAHGFYDYGTLNTDPGPPIIQPFHEAFLNQPHVQSALGVPLNYTGFSLAAWQAFSSTGDFQRSSSLDDLAYLLDKGVKVALLTLSSPHNLQVYGDRDFVCNWLGGEAVSLAINHTDSDHFRHAGYSPIQTNETYIGGQVRQYGNLSFSCVYEAGHAAAAYQPETVYRIFQRALFNKDIATGAMSTLDGSYTSTGPSDTWAIKNEPPSPRSG
;
A
#
# COMPACT_ATOMS: atom_id res chain seq x y z
N MET A 1 -9.31 -26.59 -6.36
CA MET A 1 -9.18 -25.14 -6.03
C MET A 1 -10.41 -24.71 -5.27
N LYS A 2 -10.28 -23.84 -4.26
CA LYS A 2 -11.43 -23.14 -3.67
C LYS A 2 -11.61 -21.83 -4.42
N ALA A 3 -12.82 -21.55 -4.90
CA ALA A 3 -13.14 -20.26 -5.51
C ALA A 3 -13.19 -19.18 -4.41
N ILE A 4 -12.77 -17.96 -4.76
CA ILE A 4 -12.85 -16.76 -3.93
C ILE A 4 -13.51 -15.70 -4.81
N ASN A 5 -14.47 -14.96 -4.24
CA ASN A 5 -15.07 -13.82 -4.93
C ASN A 5 -14.20 -12.59 -4.66
N MET A 6 -13.73 -11.95 -5.72
CA MET A 6 -12.87 -10.77 -5.66
C MET A 6 -13.71 -9.52 -5.94
N LEU A 7 -13.69 -8.56 -5.01
CA LEU A 7 -14.31 -7.25 -5.18
C LEU A 7 -13.21 -6.19 -5.29
N TYR A 8 -13.13 -5.53 -6.44
CA TYR A 8 -12.21 -4.42 -6.69
C TYR A 8 -12.99 -3.11 -6.52
N LEU A 9 -12.46 -2.17 -5.74
CA LEU A 9 -13.13 -0.93 -5.36
C LEU A 9 -12.25 0.28 -5.68
N ASP A 10 -12.74 1.15 -6.57
CA ASP A 10 -12.18 2.49 -6.75
C ASP A 10 -12.54 3.34 -5.52
N GLN A 11 -11.56 3.62 -4.67
CA GLN A 11 -11.75 4.44 -3.46
C GLN A 11 -10.48 5.28 -3.16
N PRO A 12 -10.63 6.50 -2.63
CA PRO A 12 -11.87 7.21 -2.31
C PRO A 12 -12.61 7.76 -3.55
N VAL A 13 -13.71 8.47 -3.33
CA VAL A 13 -14.43 9.26 -4.35
C VAL A 13 -13.45 10.09 -5.22
N GLN A 14 -13.70 10.19 -6.52
CA GLN A 14 -12.82 10.75 -7.56
C GLN A 14 -11.60 9.89 -7.96
N VAL A 15 -11.45 8.67 -7.45
CA VAL A 15 -10.59 7.64 -8.05
C VAL A 15 -11.37 6.87 -9.13
N GLY A 16 -10.70 6.50 -10.22
CA GLY A 16 -11.24 5.64 -11.27
C GLY A 16 -12.58 6.13 -11.84
N PHE A 17 -13.65 5.38 -11.59
CA PHE A 17 -14.96 5.56 -12.21
C PHE A 17 -16.05 6.25 -11.34
N TYR A 18 -15.69 7.21 -10.46
CA TYR A 18 -16.70 7.78 -9.54
C TYR A 18 -16.54 9.29 -9.25
N ASP A 19 -17.48 10.12 -9.73
CA ASP A 19 -17.90 11.44 -9.16
C ASP A 19 -19.01 12.09 -10.05
N VAL A 20 -19.46 13.31 -9.71
CA VAL A 20 -20.18 14.24 -10.60
C VAL A 20 -19.39 14.48 -11.89
N LEU A 21 -20.07 14.27 -13.02
CA LEU A 21 -19.50 14.38 -14.36
C LEU A 21 -19.11 15.81 -14.74
N GLN A 22 -17.88 16.01 -15.18
CA GLN A 22 -17.45 17.22 -15.88
C GLN A 22 -16.86 16.86 -17.25
N ASN A 23 -17.17 17.68 -18.27
CA ASN A 23 -16.57 17.57 -19.60
C ASN A 23 -15.23 18.31 -19.59
N VAL A 24 -14.13 17.61 -19.85
CA VAL A 24 -12.78 18.16 -19.69
C VAL A 24 -11.88 17.76 -20.85
N THR A 25 -10.98 18.68 -21.24
CA THR A 25 -9.97 18.41 -22.28
C THR A 25 -8.71 17.84 -21.65
N LYS A 26 -8.26 16.63 -22.04
CA LYS A 26 -6.97 16.05 -21.60
C LYS A 26 -5.91 16.17 -22.71
N PRO A 27 -4.79 16.90 -22.52
CA PRO A 27 -3.61 16.81 -23.38
C PRO A 27 -2.96 15.43 -23.23
N LYS A 28 -2.62 14.77 -24.34
CA LYS A 28 -2.06 13.41 -24.39
C LYS A 28 -0.65 13.25 -23.79
N LEU A 29 -0.06 14.30 -23.21
CA LEU A 29 1.38 14.39 -22.90
C LEU A 29 1.73 14.39 -21.41
N LYS A 30 0.78 14.13 -20.50
CA LYS A 30 1.07 13.97 -19.07
C LYS A 30 0.34 12.77 -18.48
N SER A 31 1.12 11.80 -18.01
CA SER A 31 0.68 10.55 -17.38
C SER A 31 0.08 10.72 -15.98
N CYS A 32 0.33 11.85 -15.31
CA CYS A 32 -0.12 12.10 -13.94
C CYS A 32 -0.89 13.43 -13.83
N GLY A 33 -2.23 13.39 -13.88
CA GLY A 33 -3.20 14.41 -13.42
C GLY A 33 -3.17 15.85 -13.96
N ALA A 34 -2.01 16.37 -14.37
CA ALA A 34 -1.76 17.79 -14.60
C ALA A 34 -2.09 18.22 -16.03
N GLY A 35 -3.33 18.04 -16.43
CA GLY A 35 -3.80 18.32 -17.79
C GLY A 35 -5.31 18.25 -17.94
N LEU A 36 -6.06 18.81 -16.98
CA LEU A 36 -7.51 18.90 -17.05
C LEU A 36 -7.88 20.37 -17.24
N VAL A 37 -8.21 20.73 -18.48
CA VAL A 37 -8.50 22.10 -18.93
C VAL A 37 -10.02 22.28 -19.01
N ASN A 38 -10.59 23.34 -18.42
CA ASN A 38 -12.04 23.52 -18.33
C ASN A 38 -12.68 23.58 -19.73
N ALA A 39 -13.96 23.22 -19.84
CA ALA A 39 -14.70 23.29 -21.11
C ALA A 39 -14.75 24.70 -21.75
N THR A 40 -14.49 25.75 -20.96
CA THR A 40 -14.40 27.16 -21.40
C THR A 40 -13.00 27.60 -21.84
N ASP A 41 -11.96 26.82 -21.52
CA ASP A 41 -10.58 27.20 -21.78
C ASP A 41 -10.21 26.93 -23.25
N PRO A 42 -9.31 27.71 -23.86
CA PRO A 42 -8.96 27.56 -25.27
C PRO A 42 -8.28 26.21 -25.53
N VAL A 43 -8.97 25.32 -26.25
CA VAL A 43 -8.50 23.98 -26.62
C VAL A 43 -7.13 24.05 -27.30
N PRO A 44 -6.08 23.41 -26.74
CA PRO A 44 -4.76 23.35 -27.37
C PRO A 44 -4.84 22.72 -28.77
N LYS A 45 -4.24 23.37 -29.78
CA LYS A 45 -4.38 23.01 -31.19
C LYS A 45 -3.80 21.64 -31.59
N GLN A 46 -3.10 20.94 -30.71
CA GLN A 46 -2.48 19.64 -30.98
C GLN A 46 -2.59 18.70 -29.76
N ASN A 47 -2.82 17.41 -30.04
CA ASN A 47 -2.72 16.30 -29.10
C ASN A 47 -3.63 16.36 -27.85
N THR A 48 -4.93 16.60 -28.03
CA THR A 48 -5.94 16.45 -26.96
C THR A 48 -6.90 15.28 -27.22
N SER A 49 -7.44 14.70 -26.15
CA SER A 49 -8.65 13.87 -26.18
C SER A 49 -9.72 14.50 -25.29
N MET A 50 -10.90 14.73 -25.86
CA MET A 50 -12.09 15.12 -25.10
C MET A 50 -12.60 13.90 -24.33
N GLY A 51 -12.99 14.09 -23.07
CA GLY A 51 -13.59 13.05 -22.24
C GLY A 51 -14.40 13.62 -21.09
N THR A 52 -15.13 12.75 -20.42
CA THR A 52 -15.89 13.08 -19.21
C THR A 52 -15.12 12.53 -18.01
N TYR A 53 -14.79 13.37 -17.03
CA TYR A 53 -13.92 13.02 -15.91
C TYR A 53 -14.56 13.41 -14.57
N PRO A 54 -14.04 12.90 -13.43
CA PRO A 54 -14.46 13.34 -12.09
C PRO A 54 -14.19 14.84 -11.86
N SER A 55 -14.89 15.48 -10.91
CA SER A 55 -14.88 16.95 -10.74
C SER A 55 -13.52 17.58 -10.38
N GLN A 56 -12.55 16.76 -9.95
CA GLN A 56 -11.23 17.17 -9.45
C GLN A 56 -11.29 18.13 -8.24
N ASN A 57 -12.39 18.15 -7.50
CA ASN A 57 -12.54 18.98 -6.32
C ASN A 57 -12.09 18.23 -5.05
N PRO A 58 -10.95 18.56 -4.42
CA PRO A 58 -10.45 17.86 -3.22
C PRO A 58 -11.39 18.00 -2.01
N ASN A 59 -12.36 18.92 -2.01
CA ASN A 59 -13.36 19.05 -0.96
C ASN A 59 -14.54 18.06 -1.10
N THR A 60 -14.57 17.27 -2.18
CA THR A 60 -15.61 16.26 -2.45
C THR A 60 -15.04 14.83 -2.49
N THR A 61 -13.92 14.61 -1.80
CA THR A 61 -13.33 13.28 -1.58
C THR A 61 -12.99 13.10 -0.09
N SER A 62 -12.53 11.91 0.29
CA SER A 62 -12.16 11.61 1.69
C SER A 62 -10.93 12.43 2.11
N LEU A 63 -11.04 13.13 3.25
CA LEU A 63 -9.94 13.91 3.81
C LEU A 63 -9.06 13.02 4.71
N GLY A 64 -8.23 12.17 4.09
CA GLY A 64 -7.35 11.26 4.82
C GLY A 64 -7.94 9.87 5.11
N THR A 65 -7.11 8.98 5.66
CA THR A 65 -7.37 7.52 5.71
C THR A 65 -8.57 7.16 6.59
N ARG A 66 -8.76 7.81 7.75
CA ARG A 66 -9.94 7.58 8.62
C ARG A 66 -11.25 7.90 7.91
N ASN A 67 -11.29 9.00 7.17
CA ASN A 67 -12.49 9.42 6.42
C ASN A 67 -12.78 8.47 5.24
N ALA A 68 -11.75 7.86 4.64
CA ALA A 68 -11.94 6.80 3.65
C ALA A 68 -12.49 5.51 4.30
N ALA A 69 -12.01 5.11 5.48
CA ALA A 69 -12.56 3.98 6.23
C ALA A 69 -14.03 4.18 6.62
N ILE A 70 -14.42 5.40 7.02
CA ILE A 70 -15.82 5.75 7.31
C ILE A 70 -16.69 5.63 6.04
N ALA A 71 -16.24 6.19 4.91
CA ALA A 71 -16.98 6.08 3.64
C ALA A 71 -17.10 4.63 3.16
N LEU A 72 -16.03 3.85 3.26
CA LEU A 72 -16.00 2.45 2.85
C LEU A 72 -16.85 1.55 3.76
N TRP A 73 -16.99 1.87 5.05
CA TRP A 73 -17.94 1.21 5.94
C TRP A 73 -19.39 1.42 5.49
N GLN A 74 -19.77 2.66 5.16
CA GLN A 74 -21.11 2.97 4.66
C GLN A 74 -21.38 2.22 3.33
N PHE A 75 -20.42 2.25 2.40
CA PHE A 75 -20.48 1.42 1.20
C PHE A 75 -20.65 -0.07 1.52
N SER A 76 -19.88 -0.60 2.47
CA SER A 76 -19.92 -2.03 2.80
C SER A 76 -21.25 -2.44 3.42
N GLN A 77 -21.82 -1.65 4.35
CA GLN A 77 -23.13 -1.94 4.93
C GLN A 77 -24.22 -2.03 3.85
N THR A 78 -24.25 -1.06 2.92
CA THR A 78 -25.17 -1.08 1.77
C THR A 78 -24.88 -2.24 0.81
N TRP A 79 -23.60 -2.51 0.49
CA TRP A 79 -23.24 -3.58 -0.44
C TRP A 79 -23.63 -4.96 0.11
N PHE A 80 -23.35 -5.24 1.38
CA PHE A 80 -23.77 -6.52 1.97
C PHE A 80 -25.29 -6.65 2.05
N GLN A 81 -26.04 -5.56 2.32
CA GLN A 81 -27.51 -5.55 2.25
C GLN A 81 -28.05 -5.96 0.86
N GLU A 82 -27.49 -5.38 -0.21
CA GLU A 82 -27.93 -5.63 -1.59
C GLU A 82 -27.45 -7.00 -2.13
N PHE A 83 -26.37 -7.57 -1.59
CA PHE A 83 -25.82 -8.89 -1.96
C PHE A 83 -25.81 -9.88 -0.77
N PRO A 84 -26.99 -10.28 -0.26
CA PRO A 84 -27.13 -11.05 0.98
C PRO A 84 -26.53 -12.46 0.90
N GLU A 85 -26.27 -13.01 -0.29
CA GLU A 85 -25.55 -14.28 -0.46
C GLU A 85 -24.15 -14.26 0.16
N TYR A 86 -23.53 -13.07 0.31
CA TYR A 86 -22.21 -12.92 0.92
C TYR A 86 -22.25 -12.67 2.44
N HIS A 87 -23.41 -12.48 3.08
CA HIS A 87 -23.54 -12.25 4.54
C HIS A 87 -22.78 -13.26 5.41
N SER A 88 -22.72 -14.52 4.98
CA SER A 88 -22.05 -15.60 5.73
C SER A 88 -20.53 -15.66 5.49
N SER A 89 -20.03 -14.94 4.48
CA SER A 89 -18.65 -15.01 4.02
C SER A 89 -17.67 -14.40 5.03
N ARG A 90 -16.42 -14.85 4.97
CA ARG A 90 -15.29 -14.17 5.61
C ARG A 90 -14.77 -13.08 4.67
N ILE A 91 -14.50 -11.91 5.21
CA ILE A 91 -14.05 -10.73 4.48
C ILE A 91 -12.56 -10.57 4.73
N SER A 92 -11.81 -10.46 3.65
CA SER A 92 -10.37 -10.20 3.68
C SER A 92 -10.05 -9.03 2.76
N LEU A 93 -9.08 -8.22 3.15
CA LEU A 93 -8.70 -6.99 2.47
C LEU A 93 -7.24 -7.11 2.02
N ALA A 94 -7.01 -7.11 0.71
CA ALA A 94 -5.70 -6.99 0.12
C ALA A 94 -5.48 -5.54 -0.35
N THR A 95 -4.34 -4.96 0.00
CA THR A 95 -3.97 -3.58 -0.36
C THR A 95 -2.50 -3.50 -0.74
N GLU A 96 -2.12 -2.50 -1.55
CA GLU A 96 -0.75 -2.26 -1.99
C GLU A 96 -0.32 -0.81 -1.73
N SER A 97 0.97 -0.55 -1.48
CA SER A 97 1.53 0.81 -1.40
C SER A 97 0.94 1.67 -0.26
N TYR A 98 0.19 2.73 -0.58
CA TYR A 98 -0.64 3.47 0.38
C TYR A 98 -1.67 2.58 1.11
N GLY A 99 -1.94 1.41 0.56
CA GLY A 99 -2.57 0.28 1.21
C GLY A 99 -2.05 -0.07 2.61
N GLY A 100 -0.78 0.24 2.91
CA GLY A 100 -0.23 0.12 4.26
C GLY A 100 -0.89 1.03 5.31
N ARG A 101 -1.60 2.08 4.89
CA ARG A 101 -2.47 2.92 5.74
C ARG A 101 -3.93 2.52 5.66
N TYR A 102 -4.44 2.30 4.45
CA TYR A 102 -5.82 1.87 4.25
C TYR A 102 -6.13 0.54 4.96
N GLY A 103 -5.32 -0.50 4.76
CA GLY A 103 -5.58 -1.85 5.27
C GLY A 103 -5.83 -1.90 6.79
N PRO A 104 -4.89 -1.41 7.61
CA PRO A 104 -5.04 -1.38 9.07
C PRO A 104 -6.22 -0.52 9.53
N GLU A 105 -6.31 0.74 9.09
CA GLU A 105 -7.34 1.70 9.52
C GLU A 105 -8.75 1.24 9.14
N ILE A 106 -8.95 0.72 7.92
CA ILE A 106 -10.25 0.20 7.46
C ILE A 106 -10.68 -0.98 8.34
N PHE A 107 -9.83 -2.00 8.52
CA PHE A 107 -10.23 -3.17 9.30
C PHE A 107 -10.36 -2.86 10.79
N ARG A 108 -9.52 -1.96 11.33
CA ARG A 108 -9.67 -1.43 12.69
C ARG A 108 -11.04 -0.79 12.87
N PHE A 109 -11.41 0.15 11.99
CA PHE A 109 -12.70 0.83 12.03
C PHE A 109 -13.87 -0.16 11.88
N PHE A 110 -13.78 -1.12 10.96
CA PHE A 110 -14.83 -2.12 10.74
C PHE A 110 -15.05 -2.99 11.98
N GLU A 111 -13.99 -3.37 12.71
CA GLU A 111 -14.14 -4.11 13.95
C GLU A 111 -14.63 -3.25 15.13
N GLU A 112 -14.33 -1.94 15.16
CA GLU A 112 -14.99 -0.99 16.08
C GLU A 112 -16.50 -0.93 15.83
N GLN A 113 -16.91 -0.80 14.57
CA GLN A 113 -18.34 -0.77 14.21
C GLN A 113 -19.02 -2.11 14.47
N ASN A 114 -18.37 -3.24 14.17
CA ASN A 114 -18.85 -4.56 14.56
C ASN A 114 -19.10 -4.67 16.07
N GLN A 115 -18.21 -4.13 16.90
CA GLN A 115 -18.38 -4.16 18.36
C GLN A 115 -19.57 -3.28 18.81
N ARG A 116 -19.77 -2.11 18.18
CA ARG A 116 -20.97 -1.27 18.38
C ARG A 116 -22.27 -1.95 17.95
N ILE A 117 -22.24 -2.79 16.92
CA ILE A 117 -23.42 -3.60 16.53
C ILE A 117 -23.66 -4.69 17.57
N ARG A 118 -22.61 -5.46 17.93
CA ARG A 118 -22.72 -6.60 18.87
C ARG A 118 -23.14 -6.19 20.29
N ASN A 119 -22.80 -5.00 20.74
CA ASN A 119 -23.18 -4.49 22.07
C ASN A 119 -24.46 -3.62 22.07
N GLY A 120 -25.08 -3.38 20.91
CA GLY A 120 -26.27 -2.53 20.77
C GLY A 120 -26.02 -1.02 20.89
N SER A 121 -24.78 -0.55 20.76
CA SER A 121 -24.40 0.87 20.83
C SER A 121 -24.09 1.49 19.45
N SER A 122 -24.62 0.92 18.37
CA SER A 122 -24.48 1.47 17.02
C SER A 122 -25.33 2.73 16.85
N ASP A 123 -24.70 3.78 16.34
CA ASP A 123 -25.30 5.08 16.02
C ASP A 123 -25.72 5.21 14.54
N VAL A 124 -25.49 4.18 13.73
CA VAL A 124 -25.85 4.15 12.30
C VAL A 124 -27.36 3.87 12.15
N PRO A 125 -28.14 4.73 11.49
CA PRO A 125 -29.55 4.49 11.23
C PRO A 125 -29.80 3.33 10.25
N GLY A 126 -30.78 2.48 10.55
CA GLY A 126 -31.18 1.37 9.68
C GLY A 126 -30.72 0.00 10.20
N GLU A 127 -30.83 -1.02 9.34
CA GLU A 127 -30.31 -2.37 9.65
C GLU A 127 -28.79 -2.38 9.48
N THR A 128 -28.08 -3.00 10.43
CA THR A 128 -26.61 -3.04 10.44
C THR A 128 -26.09 -4.47 10.62
N PHE A 129 -25.01 -4.78 9.91
CA PHE A 129 -24.50 -6.13 9.72
C PHE A 129 -23.08 -6.26 10.25
N VAL A 130 -22.85 -7.29 11.07
CA VAL A 130 -21.52 -7.64 11.57
C VAL A 130 -20.70 -8.27 10.44
N LEU A 131 -19.69 -7.53 9.97
CA LEU A 131 -18.80 -7.95 8.90
C LEU A 131 -17.72 -8.89 9.45
N ARG A 132 -17.66 -10.13 8.95
CA ARG A 132 -16.75 -11.18 9.45
C ARG A 132 -15.33 -11.00 8.91
N LEU A 133 -14.56 -10.08 9.49
CA LEU A 133 -13.16 -9.84 9.13
C LEU A 133 -12.29 -11.09 9.41
N ASP A 134 -11.34 -11.39 8.52
CA ASP A 134 -10.50 -12.59 8.60
C ASP A 134 -9.01 -12.34 8.31
N THR A 135 -8.66 -11.67 7.21
CA THR A 135 -7.26 -11.40 6.83
C THR A 135 -7.07 -9.99 6.29
N VAL A 136 -6.05 -9.26 6.76
CA VAL A 136 -5.47 -8.10 6.07
C VAL A 136 -4.17 -8.54 5.40
N MET A 137 -4.07 -8.31 4.09
CA MET A 137 -2.86 -8.53 3.29
C MET A 137 -2.33 -7.17 2.84
N ILE A 138 -1.12 -6.83 3.26
CA ILE A 138 -0.46 -5.56 2.90
C ILE A 138 0.74 -5.87 2.03
N ILE A 139 0.65 -5.48 0.76
CA ILE A 139 1.66 -5.68 -0.27
C ILE A 139 2.49 -4.40 -0.39
N ASN A 140 3.81 -4.49 -0.27
CA ASN A 140 4.74 -3.36 -0.46
C ASN A 140 4.22 -2.06 0.17
N GLY A 141 3.80 -2.15 1.44
CA GLY A 141 2.97 -1.12 2.07
C GLY A 141 3.75 -0.07 2.87
N TRP A 142 3.26 1.16 2.86
CA TRP A 142 3.74 2.22 3.77
C TRP A 142 2.89 2.27 5.05
N VAL A 143 3.30 1.55 6.09
CA VAL A 143 2.60 1.35 7.37
C VAL A 143 3.06 2.33 8.45
N ASP A 144 4.35 2.62 8.57
CA ASP A 144 4.87 3.57 9.57
C ASP A 144 6.08 4.37 9.06
N SER A 145 5.93 5.70 9.07
CA SER A 145 6.95 6.63 8.58
C SER A 145 8.23 6.68 9.43
N LEU A 146 8.12 6.57 10.76
CA LEU A 146 9.30 6.59 11.64
C LEU A 146 10.12 5.30 11.54
N ILE A 147 9.50 4.19 11.12
CA ILE A 147 10.19 2.92 10.87
C ILE A 147 10.74 2.86 9.44
N GLN A 148 9.96 3.28 8.44
CA GLN A 148 10.32 3.06 7.04
C GLN A 148 11.25 4.14 6.46
N TRP A 149 11.18 5.41 6.90
CA TRP A 149 12.12 6.44 6.42
C TRP A 149 13.60 6.10 6.70
N PRO A 150 14.00 5.61 7.90
CA PRO A 150 15.36 5.14 8.16
C PRO A 150 15.90 4.04 7.22
N THR A 151 15.03 3.25 6.61
CA THR A 151 15.43 2.15 5.70
C THR A 151 15.75 2.62 4.28
N GLN A 152 15.27 3.80 3.87
CA GLN A 152 15.48 4.38 2.54
C GLN A 152 16.96 4.59 2.19
N PRO A 153 17.80 5.25 3.02
CA PRO A 153 19.23 5.34 2.74
C PRO A 153 19.92 3.97 2.78
N GLN A 154 19.46 3.07 3.64
CA GLN A 154 20.05 1.73 3.78
C GLN A 154 19.86 0.93 2.48
N ILE A 155 18.64 0.77 1.98
CA ILE A 155 18.38 -0.01 0.76
C ILE A 155 19.02 0.64 -0.48
N ALA A 156 19.12 1.97 -0.53
CA ALA A 156 19.75 2.68 -1.64
C ALA A 156 21.28 2.48 -1.70
N TYR A 157 21.94 2.32 -0.55
CA TYR A 157 23.39 2.24 -0.47
C TYR A 157 23.94 0.82 -0.19
N ASN A 158 23.18 -0.03 0.48
CA ASN A 158 23.56 -1.39 0.87
C ASN A 158 22.35 -2.33 0.79
N ASN A 159 22.23 -3.06 -0.32
CA ASN A 159 21.14 -4.00 -0.59
C ASN A 159 21.64 -5.42 -0.90
N THR A 160 20.70 -6.35 -1.06
CA THR A 160 20.90 -7.76 -1.44
C THR A 160 21.51 -7.97 -2.82
N TYR A 161 21.58 -6.92 -3.64
CA TYR A 161 22.18 -6.93 -4.99
C TYR A 161 23.59 -6.33 -5.06
N GLY A 162 24.06 -5.61 -4.03
CA GLY A 162 25.31 -4.86 -4.11
C GLY A 162 25.27 -3.70 -5.12
N ILE A 163 24.08 -3.15 -5.41
CA ILE A 163 23.92 -2.00 -6.30
C ILE A 163 23.95 -0.72 -5.45
N GLU A 164 25.01 0.07 -5.54
CA GLU A 164 25.05 1.43 -5.00
C GLU A 164 24.24 2.37 -5.89
N THR A 165 22.94 2.51 -5.61
CA THR A 165 22.01 3.34 -6.40
C THR A 165 22.22 4.85 -6.18
N ILE A 166 22.90 5.21 -5.10
CA ILE A 166 23.30 6.56 -4.71
C ILE A 166 24.75 6.55 -4.26
N ASN A 167 25.46 7.68 -4.38
CA ASN A 167 26.83 7.78 -3.86
C ASN A 167 26.86 8.07 -2.34
N ALA A 168 28.02 7.86 -1.73
CA ALA A 168 28.25 8.05 -0.29
C ALA A 168 27.86 9.46 0.22
N THR A 169 28.01 10.52 -0.58
CA THR A 169 27.62 11.89 -0.20
C THR A 169 26.11 12.04 -0.06
N ILE A 170 25.33 11.44 -0.98
CA ILE A 170 23.87 11.44 -0.89
C ILE A 170 23.39 10.55 0.26
N TYR A 171 24.02 9.39 0.46
CA TYR A 171 23.75 8.50 1.59
C TYR A 171 23.94 9.22 2.95
N GLN A 172 25.09 9.87 3.17
CA GLN A 172 25.35 10.63 4.39
C GLN A 172 24.37 11.81 4.57
N ARG A 173 24.00 12.50 3.47
CA ARG A 173 22.99 13.56 3.50
C ARG A 173 21.61 13.05 3.92
N MET A 174 21.20 11.87 3.45
CA MET A 174 19.93 11.25 3.86
C MET A 174 19.93 10.88 5.34
N LEU A 175 21.04 10.35 5.87
CA LEU A 175 21.19 10.08 7.30
C LEU A 175 21.11 11.37 8.15
N GLU A 176 21.79 12.44 7.75
CA GLU A 176 21.72 13.74 8.44
C GLU A 176 20.28 14.30 8.46
N VAL A 177 19.57 14.21 7.33
CA VAL A 177 18.18 14.68 7.17
C VAL A 177 17.20 13.92 8.06
N LEU A 178 17.43 12.63 8.31
CA LEU A 178 16.59 11.80 9.18
C LEU A 178 16.62 12.28 10.62
N ASP A 179 17.83 12.36 11.20
CA ASP A 179 18.03 12.37 12.66
C ASP A 179 18.50 13.70 13.25
N ARG A 180 18.88 14.70 12.43
CA ARG A 180 19.22 16.03 12.97
C ARG A 180 18.01 16.70 13.65
N PRO A 181 18.21 17.64 14.60
CA PRO A 181 17.14 18.47 15.14
C PRO A 181 16.38 19.20 14.02
N GLY A 182 15.04 19.16 14.04
CA GLY A 182 14.20 19.62 12.93
C GLY A 182 14.28 18.73 11.68
N GLY A 183 14.84 17.53 11.77
CA GLY A 183 14.88 16.52 10.71
C GLY A 183 13.56 15.80 10.51
N CYS A 184 13.55 14.80 9.63
CA CYS A 184 12.33 14.06 9.27
C CYS A 184 11.71 13.34 10.47
N ASN A 185 12.53 12.71 11.32
CA ASN A 185 12.04 11.99 12.50
C ASN A 185 11.44 12.97 13.54
N ASP A 186 12.16 14.04 13.87
CA ASP A 186 11.72 15.07 14.82
C ASP A 186 10.40 15.75 14.40
N GLN A 187 10.28 16.13 13.12
CA GLN A 187 9.02 16.69 12.59
C GLN A 187 7.87 15.67 12.60
N THR A 188 8.15 14.39 12.33
CA THR A 188 7.13 13.32 12.40
C THR A 188 6.67 13.08 13.84
N TYR A 189 7.57 13.10 14.83
CA TYR A 189 7.19 13.08 16.26
C TYR A 189 6.33 14.30 16.63
N GLY A 190 6.70 15.50 16.17
CA GLY A 190 5.92 16.73 16.38
C GLY A 190 4.51 16.64 15.81
N CYS A 191 4.37 16.13 14.58
CA CYS A 191 3.08 15.84 13.93
C CYS A 191 2.24 14.84 14.74
N ARG A 192 2.78 13.66 15.07
CA ARG A 192 2.05 12.63 15.83
C ARG A 192 1.58 13.14 17.19
N LYS A 193 2.41 13.92 17.88
CA LYS A 193 2.07 14.57 19.15
C LYS A 193 0.96 15.62 18.99
N ALA A 194 1.01 16.43 17.93
CA ALA A 194 -0.05 17.41 17.66
C ALA A 194 -1.38 16.72 17.30
N ALA A 195 -1.34 15.66 16.49
CA ALA A 195 -2.51 14.87 16.14
C ALA A 195 -3.15 14.20 17.37
N SER A 196 -2.38 13.51 18.20
CA SER A 196 -2.93 12.83 19.39
C SER A 196 -3.56 13.77 20.42
N LEU A 197 -3.11 15.03 20.49
CA LEU A 197 -3.65 16.05 21.42
C LEU A 197 -4.82 16.85 20.85
N TYR A 198 -4.82 17.15 19.54
CA TYR A 198 -5.71 18.16 18.95
C TYR A 198 -6.54 17.66 17.75
N ASP A 199 -6.34 16.43 17.28
CA ASP A 199 -7.21 15.69 16.35
C ASP A 199 -7.18 14.17 16.67
N PRO A 200 -7.59 13.75 17.90
CA PRO A 200 -7.45 12.36 18.35
C PRO A 200 -8.30 11.36 17.57
N ASN A 201 -9.29 11.83 16.81
CA ASN A 201 -10.11 10.99 15.93
C ASN A 201 -9.49 10.82 14.54
N ASN A 202 -8.36 11.49 14.24
CA ASN A 202 -7.65 11.45 12.97
C ASN A 202 -8.52 11.81 11.74
N ILE A 203 -9.48 12.73 11.90
CA ILE A 203 -10.45 13.10 10.85
C ILE A 203 -10.06 14.36 10.06
N GLY A 204 -8.89 14.95 10.30
CA GLY A 204 -8.34 15.99 9.44
C GLY A 204 -8.98 17.37 9.58
N ILE A 205 -9.84 17.59 10.59
CA ILE A 205 -10.59 18.85 10.76
C ILE A 205 -9.75 20.00 11.34
N ASN A 206 -8.63 19.70 11.99
CA ASN A 206 -7.81 20.71 12.66
C ASN A 206 -6.71 21.24 11.72
N GLU A 207 -6.95 22.43 11.15
CA GLU A 207 -6.04 23.07 10.18
C GLU A 207 -4.61 23.25 10.71
N THR A 208 -4.44 23.53 12.01
CA THR A 208 -3.11 23.68 12.62
C THR A 208 -2.36 22.35 12.67
N VAL A 209 -3.04 21.25 13.04
CA VAL A 209 -2.47 19.89 12.98
C VAL A 209 -2.17 19.49 11.54
N ASN A 210 -3.08 19.79 10.60
CA ASN A 210 -2.88 19.55 9.17
C ASN A 210 -1.61 20.22 8.67
N ALA A 211 -1.39 21.50 8.99
CA ALA A 211 -0.20 22.24 8.60
C ALA A 211 1.10 21.64 9.17
N ILE A 212 1.11 21.24 10.45
CA ILE A 212 2.26 20.60 11.09
C ILE A 212 2.57 19.25 10.42
N CYS A 213 1.57 18.41 10.23
CA CYS A 213 1.74 17.09 9.63
C CYS A 213 2.09 17.14 8.14
N LYS A 214 1.51 18.10 7.40
CA LYS A 214 1.89 18.35 6.00
C LYS A 214 3.33 18.82 5.90
N ALA A 215 3.78 19.73 6.77
CA ALA A 215 5.17 20.18 6.77
C ALA A 215 6.14 19.02 7.02
N ALA A 216 5.83 18.13 7.97
CA ALA A 216 6.59 16.91 8.22
C ALA A 216 6.62 15.97 6.99
N TYR A 217 5.48 15.75 6.33
CA TYR A 217 5.40 14.97 5.09
C TYR A 217 6.25 15.57 3.98
N ASP A 218 6.03 16.85 3.65
CA ASP A 218 6.74 17.56 2.60
C ASP A 218 8.26 17.52 2.86
N PHE A 219 8.70 17.77 4.10
CA PHE A 219 10.12 17.75 4.47
C PHE A 219 10.75 16.37 4.27
N CYS A 220 10.14 15.31 4.81
CA CYS A 220 10.62 13.94 4.66
C CYS A 220 10.66 13.52 3.18
N PHE A 221 9.57 13.73 2.44
CA PHE A 221 9.46 13.31 1.05
C PHE A 221 10.45 14.07 0.15
N ILE A 222 10.60 15.39 0.32
CA ILE A 222 11.53 16.20 -0.48
C ILE A 222 12.99 15.80 -0.21
N ASN A 223 13.37 15.65 1.06
CA ASN A 223 14.79 15.48 1.42
C ASN A 223 15.26 14.00 1.43
N LEU A 224 14.35 13.03 1.26
CA LEU A 224 14.68 11.60 1.17
C LEU A 224 14.21 10.99 -0.16
N GLY A 225 12.90 10.88 -0.36
CA GLY A 225 12.33 10.21 -1.55
C GLY A 225 12.64 10.94 -2.86
N ARG A 226 12.38 12.25 -2.91
CA ARG A 226 12.71 13.08 -4.08
C ARG A 226 14.21 13.25 -4.25
N LEU A 227 14.98 13.37 -3.16
CA LEU A 227 16.44 13.41 -3.23
C LEU A 227 17.02 12.17 -3.91
N TYR A 228 16.51 10.97 -3.59
CA TYR A 228 16.87 9.74 -4.32
C TYR A 228 16.48 9.84 -5.80
N ALA A 229 15.22 10.21 -6.11
CA ALA A 229 14.72 10.26 -7.48
C ALA A 229 15.47 11.27 -8.39
N GLU A 230 16.04 12.33 -7.82
CA GLU A 230 16.87 13.31 -8.53
C GLU A 230 18.37 12.96 -8.55
N SER A 231 18.83 12.05 -7.69
CA SER A 231 20.26 11.69 -7.54
C SER A 231 20.62 10.31 -8.09
N SER A 232 19.63 9.43 -8.28
CA SER A 232 19.83 8.06 -8.75
C SER A 232 19.54 7.92 -10.25
N ALA A 233 20.37 7.11 -10.93
CA ALA A 233 20.06 6.62 -12.27
C ALA A 233 19.06 5.44 -12.26
N HIS A 234 18.64 4.98 -11.07
CA HIS A 234 17.81 3.79 -10.88
C HIS A 234 16.34 4.13 -10.59
N GLY A 235 15.44 3.19 -10.87
CA GLY A 235 14.00 3.37 -10.69
C GLY A 235 13.58 3.58 -9.23
N PHE A 236 12.50 4.35 -9.03
CA PHE A 236 11.90 4.62 -7.71
C PHE A 236 11.04 3.45 -7.18
N TYR A 237 10.49 2.65 -8.11
CA TYR A 237 9.65 1.48 -7.81
C TYR A 237 10.35 0.14 -8.13
N ASP A 238 11.53 0.21 -8.74
CA ASP A 238 12.43 -0.92 -9.04
C ASP A 238 13.85 -0.36 -9.25
N TYR A 239 14.65 -0.31 -8.18
CA TYR A 239 16.03 0.15 -8.21
C TYR A 239 17.00 -0.77 -8.97
N GLY A 240 16.53 -1.91 -9.52
CA GLY A 240 17.28 -2.68 -10.51
C GLY A 240 17.13 -2.15 -11.93
N THR A 241 16.05 -1.42 -12.21
CA THR A 241 15.86 -0.77 -13.51
C THR A 241 16.62 0.54 -13.56
N LEU A 242 17.14 0.89 -14.75
CA LEU A 242 17.59 2.24 -15.03
C LEU A 242 16.38 3.13 -15.36
N ASN A 243 16.44 4.37 -14.93
CA ASN A 243 15.38 5.36 -15.08
C ASN A 243 15.42 5.99 -16.49
N THR A 244 15.11 5.19 -17.52
CA THR A 244 15.21 5.57 -18.94
C THR A 244 13.95 6.23 -19.50
N ASP A 245 12.86 6.33 -18.72
CA ASP A 245 11.56 6.86 -19.15
C ASP A 245 10.88 7.58 -17.96
N PRO A 246 10.33 8.81 -18.09
CA PRO A 246 9.84 9.60 -16.96
C PRO A 246 8.45 9.16 -16.41
N GLY A 247 8.05 7.92 -16.66
CA GLY A 247 6.83 7.31 -16.11
C GLY A 247 7.14 6.32 -14.98
N PRO A 248 6.20 6.04 -14.06
CA PRO A 248 6.33 4.90 -13.15
C PRO A 248 6.50 3.60 -13.97
N PRO A 249 7.56 2.78 -13.77
CA PRO A 249 7.87 1.64 -14.65
C PRO A 249 6.75 0.61 -14.82
N ILE A 250 5.82 0.60 -13.86
CA ILE A 250 4.70 -0.33 -13.71
C ILE A 250 3.47 0.08 -14.53
N ILE A 251 3.27 1.39 -14.77
CA ILE A 251 2.02 1.91 -15.37
C ILE A 251 2.17 1.94 -16.89
N GLN A 252 2.26 0.75 -17.49
CA GLN A 252 2.12 0.61 -18.94
C GLN A 252 0.69 1.03 -19.34
N PRO A 253 0.53 1.96 -20.29
CA PRO A 253 -0.75 2.66 -20.52
C PRO A 253 -1.87 1.79 -21.14
N PHE A 254 -1.63 0.50 -21.36
CA PHE A 254 -2.59 -0.43 -21.97
C PHE A 254 -3.89 -0.58 -21.17
N HIS A 255 -3.83 -0.58 -19.84
CA HIS A 255 -5.03 -0.71 -19.00
C HIS A 255 -5.90 0.57 -19.07
N GLU A 256 -5.31 1.77 -18.98
CA GLU A 256 -6.05 3.02 -19.22
C GLU A 256 -6.64 3.06 -20.64
N ALA A 257 -5.87 2.60 -21.64
CA ALA A 257 -6.31 2.58 -23.04
C ALA A 257 -7.44 1.55 -23.30
N PHE A 258 -7.51 0.46 -22.52
CA PHE A 258 -8.59 -0.51 -22.56
C PHE A 258 -9.85 0.00 -21.84
N LEU A 259 -9.70 0.47 -20.61
CA LEU A 259 -10.80 0.96 -19.77
C LEU A 259 -11.48 2.22 -20.33
N ASN A 260 -10.78 2.98 -21.19
CA ASN A 260 -11.34 4.14 -21.90
C ASN A 260 -11.94 3.81 -23.28
N GLN A 261 -12.13 2.53 -23.64
CA GLN A 261 -12.85 2.18 -24.87
C GLN A 261 -14.37 2.30 -24.63
N PRO A 262 -15.14 2.96 -25.52
CA PRO A 262 -16.58 3.20 -25.27
C PRO A 262 -17.41 1.94 -25.01
N HIS A 263 -17.06 0.82 -25.66
CA HIS A 263 -17.76 -0.45 -25.44
C HIS A 263 -17.43 -1.09 -24.08
N VAL A 264 -16.23 -0.86 -23.54
CA VAL A 264 -15.83 -1.32 -22.18
C VAL A 264 -16.55 -0.48 -21.13
N GLN A 265 -16.57 0.85 -21.28
CA GLN A 265 -17.30 1.74 -20.38
C GLN A 265 -18.81 1.42 -20.36
N SER A 266 -19.41 1.21 -21.53
CA SER A 266 -20.81 0.80 -21.65
C SER A 266 -21.09 -0.57 -21.02
N ALA A 267 -20.16 -1.54 -21.13
CA ALA A 267 -20.31 -2.86 -20.51
C ALA A 267 -20.14 -2.84 -18.98
N LEU A 268 -19.32 -1.92 -18.46
CA LEU A 268 -19.15 -1.66 -17.01
C LEU A 268 -20.26 -0.76 -16.44
N GLY A 269 -21.10 -0.14 -17.28
CA GLY A 269 -22.14 0.80 -16.85
C GLY A 269 -21.61 2.15 -16.36
N VAL A 270 -20.36 2.50 -16.66
CA VAL A 270 -19.67 3.68 -16.12
C VAL A 270 -19.81 4.91 -17.04
N PRO A 271 -20.25 6.07 -16.53
CA PRO A 271 -20.51 7.27 -17.36
C PRO A 271 -19.29 8.18 -17.59
N LEU A 272 -18.08 7.77 -17.19
CA LEU A 272 -16.86 8.58 -17.27
C LEU A 272 -15.61 7.81 -17.72
N ASN A 273 -14.59 8.57 -18.10
CA ASN A 273 -13.26 8.12 -18.48
C ASN A 273 -12.44 7.71 -17.26
N TYR A 274 -11.77 6.55 -17.37
CA TYR A 274 -10.89 6.02 -16.36
C TYR A 274 -9.60 6.85 -16.26
N THR A 275 -9.15 7.07 -15.02
CA THR A 275 -7.83 7.61 -14.70
C THR A 275 -7.17 6.75 -13.63
N GLY A 276 -5.95 6.28 -13.87
CA GLY A 276 -5.18 5.48 -12.90
C GLY A 276 -4.65 6.27 -11.69
N PHE A 277 -4.82 7.60 -11.68
CA PHE A 277 -4.43 8.46 -10.57
C PHE A 277 -5.37 9.67 -10.43
N SER A 278 -5.79 9.97 -9.20
CA SER A 278 -6.63 11.12 -8.87
C SER A 278 -5.84 12.20 -8.14
N LEU A 279 -5.67 13.36 -8.79
CA LEU A 279 -4.95 14.49 -8.21
C LEU A 279 -5.73 15.10 -7.02
N ALA A 280 -7.07 15.11 -7.08
CA ALA A 280 -7.91 15.60 -5.99
C ALA A 280 -7.79 14.73 -4.73
N ALA A 281 -7.82 13.40 -4.86
CA ALA A 281 -7.59 12.49 -3.74
C ALA A 281 -6.18 12.69 -3.15
N TRP A 282 -5.15 12.76 -3.99
CA TRP A 282 -3.78 13.04 -3.54
C TRP A 282 -3.66 14.39 -2.82
N GLN A 283 -4.33 15.44 -3.31
CA GLN A 283 -4.34 16.76 -2.66
C GLN A 283 -5.02 16.71 -1.29
N ALA A 284 -6.18 16.05 -1.17
CA ALA A 284 -6.88 15.89 0.10
C ALA A 284 -6.00 15.17 1.14
N PHE A 285 -5.42 14.02 0.80
CA PHE A 285 -4.59 13.22 1.71
C PHE A 285 -3.23 13.88 2.04
N SER A 286 -2.61 14.58 1.08
CA SER A 286 -1.37 15.33 1.35
C SER A 286 -1.62 16.61 2.14
N SER A 287 -2.80 17.23 2.04
CA SER A 287 -3.16 18.43 2.82
C SER A 287 -3.24 18.17 4.32
N THR A 288 -3.59 16.95 4.75
CA THR A 288 -3.58 16.52 6.15
C THR A 288 -2.22 15.97 6.59
N GLY A 289 -1.28 15.72 5.66
CA GLY A 289 -0.02 15.03 5.98
C GLY A 289 -0.24 13.62 6.52
N ASP A 290 -1.27 12.92 6.01
CA ASP A 290 -1.79 11.65 6.55
C ASP A 290 -0.70 10.58 6.78
N PHE A 291 0.28 10.50 5.86
CA PHE A 291 1.48 9.66 5.98
C PHE A 291 2.25 9.79 7.31
N GLN A 292 2.34 10.99 7.89
CA GLN A 292 3.11 11.24 9.13
C GLN A 292 2.22 11.19 10.37
N ARG A 293 0.90 11.34 10.18
CA ARG A 293 -0.09 11.68 11.20
C ARG A 293 -0.28 10.62 12.29
N SER A 294 -0.33 9.35 11.89
CA SER A 294 -0.53 8.21 12.79
C SER A 294 0.52 7.13 12.57
N SER A 295 0.56 6.18 13.51
CA SER A 295 1.16 4.85 13.32
C SER A 295 0.05 3.86 13.04
N SER A 296 0.20 3.04 12.00
CA SER A 296 -0.73 1.93 11.75
C SER A 296 -0.33 0.62 12.45
N LEU A 297 0.70 0.67 13.31
CA LEU A 297 1.16 -0.48 14.11
C LEU A 297 0.14 -0.87 15.20
N ASP A 298 -0.45 0.12 15.87
CA ASP A 298 -1.44 -0.10 16.93
C ASP A 298 -2.74 -0.71 16.36
N ASP A 299 -3.10 -0.35 15.14
CA ASP A 299 -4.22 -0.94 14.40
C ASP A 299 -3.95 -2.41 14.06
N LEU A 300 -2.75 -2.71 13.55
CA LEU A 300 -2.34 -4.08 13.25
C LEU A 300 -2.25 -4.95 14.51
N ALA A 301 -1.71 -4.40 15.60
CA ALA A 301 -1.64 -5.09 16.89
C ALA A 301 -3.03 -5.43 17.42
N TYR A 302 -3.94 -4.43 17.44
CA TYR A 302 -5.33 -4.63 17.81
C TYR A 302 -6.01 -5.71 16.96
N LEU A 303 -5.78 -5.71 15.64
CA LEU A 303 -6.39 -6.68 14.73
C LEU A 303 -5.90 -8.11 15.03
N LEU A 304 -4.60 -8.29 15.28
CA LEU A 304 -4.02 -9.57 15.69
C LEU A 304 -4.62 -10.07 17.01
N ASP A 305 -4.74 -9.20 18.01
CA ASP A 305 -5.36 -9.51 19.31
C ASP A 305 -6.88 -9.80 19.21
N LYS A 306 -7.54 -9.41 18.11
CA LYS A 306 -8.91 -9.81 17.76
C LYS A 306 -9.00 -11.08 16.90
N GLY A 307 -7.87 -11.71 16.60
CA GLY A 307 -7.80 -12.94 15.79
C GLY A 307 -7.88 -12.72 14.28
N VAL A 308 -7.75 -11.47 13.80
CA VAL A 308 -7.60 -11.17 12.37
C VAL A 308 -6.16 -11.47 11.97
N LYS A 309 -5.97 -12.19 10.87
CA LYS A 309 -4.64 -12.48 10.33
C LYS A 309 -4.05 -11.24 9.66
N VAL A 310 -2.76 -11.00 9.88
CA VAL A 310 -1.99 -9.96 9.21
C VAL A 310 -0.89 -10.63 8.42
N ALA A 311 -1.01 -10.58 7.10
CA ALA A 311 0.06 -10.98 6.20
C ALA A 311 0.70 -9.72 5.61
N LEU A 312 1.95 -9.47 5.99
CA LEU A 312 2.80 -8.47 5.37
C LEU A 312 3.59 -9.16 4.26
N LEU A 313 3.49 -8.64 3.04
CA LEU A 313 4.18 -9.13 1.87
C LEU A 313 5.01 -7.97 1.29
N THR A 314 6.28 -7.86 1.65
CA THR A 314 7.20 -7.03 0.86
C THR A 314 7.76 -7.89 -0.23
N LEU A 315 7.20 -7.72 -1.41
CA LEU A 315 7.35 -8.71 -2.43
C LEU A 315 8.62 -8.53 -3.23
N SER A 316 9.04 -9.69 -3.69
CA SER A 316 10.14 -10.00 -4.55
C SER A 316 9.70 -11.22 -5.43
N SER A 317 10.42 -11.75 -6.43
CA SER A 317 9.83 -12.56 -7.54
C SER A 317 10.71 -13.40 -8.53
N PRO A 318 11.07 -14.70 -8.29
CA PRO A 318 12.26 -15.25 -9.00
C PRO A 318 12.12 -15.85 -10.42
N HIS A 319 13.17 -15.66 -11.24
CA HIS A 319 13.60 -16.40 -12.44
C HIS A 319 12.86 -16.36 -13.80
N ASN A 320 13.70 -16.18 -14.83
CA ASN A 320 13.62 -16.75 -16.18
C ASN A 320 12.61 -16.21 -17.22
N LEU A 321 12.24 -14.93 -17.14
CA LEU A 321 12.15 -14.10 -18.36
C LEU A 321 12.34 -12.58 -18.09
N GLN A 322 13.58 -12.14 -17.83
CA GLN A 322 13.99 -10.72 -17.76
C GLN A 322 13.10 -9.77 -16.91
N VAL A 323 12.67 -10.16 -15.71
CA VAL A 323 11.90 -9.32 -14.77
C VAL A 323 12.46 -9.50 -13.34
N TYR A 324 12.32 -8.49 -12.46
CA TYR A 324 13.37 -8.13 -11.48
C TYR A 324 12.87 -7.61 -10.11
N GLY A 325 13.66 -7.75 -9.04
CA GLY A 325 13.43 -6.97 -7.81
C GLY A 325 13.88 -7.49 -6.44
N ASP A 326 13.06 -7.47 -5.36
CA ASP A 326 13.46 -6.95 -4.02
C ASP A 326 14.03 -5.53 -4.12
N ARG A 327 13.58 -4.88 -5.20
CA ARG A 327 14.09 -3.61 -5.71
C ARG A 327 13.09 -2.48 -5.58
N ASP A 328 11.95 -2.71 -4.92
CA ASP A 328 11.15 -1.59 -4.44
C ASP A 328 12.01 -0.74 -3.50
N PHE A 329 12.22 0.53 -3.86
CA PHE A 329 12.88 1.52 -2.99
C PHE A 329 11.84 2.14 -2.05
N VAL A 330 10.73 2.65 -2.61
CA VAL A 330 9.73 3.40 -1.87
C VAL A 330 9.08 2.59 -0.73
N CYS A 331 8.75 1.32 -0.94
CA CYS A 331 8.23 0.44 0.12
C CYS A 331 9.07 -0.83 0.27
N ASN A 332 10.39 -0.62 0.37
CA ASN A 332 11.41 -1.66 0.45
C ASN A 332 11.18 -2.69 1.58
N TRP A 333 11.79 -3.87 1.39
CA TRP A 333 11.62 -5.03 2.27
C TRP A 333 12.20 -4.84 3.68
N LEU A 334 13.26 -4.04 3.86
CA LEU A 334 13.79 -3.69 5.18
C LEU A 334 12.76 -2.90 5.99
N GLY A 335 12.05 -1.98 5.33
CA GLY A 335 10.96 -1.21 5.93
C GLY A 335 9.81 -2.10 6.40
N GLY A 336 9.39 -3.07 5.57
CA GLY A 336 8.35 -4.02 5.96
C GLY A 336 8.78 -5.03 7.02
N GLU A 337 10.04 -5.48 6.99
CA GLU A 337 10.61 -6.35 8.04
C GLU A 337 10.59 -5.61 9.39
N ALA A 338 11.14 -4.40 9.42
CA ALA A 338 11.19 -3.57 10.61
C ALA A 338 9.78 -3.24 11.15
N VAL A 339 8.81 -2.98 10.27
CA VAL A 339 7.39 -2.85 10.64
C VAL A 339 6.88 -4.14 11.28
N SER A 340 7.12 -5.30 10.67
CA SER A 340 6.61 -6.59 11.17
C SER A 340 7.12 -6.93 12.59
N LEU A 341 8.38 -6.59 12.88
CA LEU A 341 9.02 -6.82 14.18
C LEU A 341 8.59 -5.82 15.26
N ALA A 342 8.10 -4.64 14.84
CA ALA A 342 7.66 -3.55 15.71
C ALA A 342 6.17 -3.62 16.11
N ILE A 343 5.35 -4.41 15.42
CA ILE A 343 3.95 -4.63 15.82
C ILE A 343 3.93 -5.27 17.22
N ASN A 344 3.31 -4.60 18.19
CA ASN A 344 3.31 -4.99 19.60
C ASN A 344 1.94 -5.55 20.01
N HIS A 345 1.76 -6.86 19.85
CA HIS A 345 0.56 -7.65 20.12
C HIS A 345 0.90 -8.82 21.06
N THR A 346 -0.10 -9.61 21.46
CA THR A 346 0.04 -10.70 22.44
C THR A 346 1.18 -11.68 22.14
N ASP A 347 1.44 -11.97 20.86
CA ASP A 347 2.42 -12.97 20.40
C ASP A 347 3.71 -12.37 19.79
N SER A 348 3.97 -11.08 19.99
CA SER A 348 5.12 -10.40 19.40
C SER A 348 6.48 -11.03 19.72
N ASP A 349 6.66 -11.56 20.94
CA ASP A 349 7.91 -12.23 21.28
C ASP A 349 8.08 -13.54 20.51
N HIS A 350 7.01 -14.32 20.34
CA HIS A 350 7.07 -15.53 19.53
C HIS A 350 7.39 -15.22 18.06
N PHE A 351 6.77 -14.17 17.49
CA PHE A 351 7.08 -13.71 16.13
C PHE A 351 8.53 -13.21 15.98
N ARG A 352 9.06 -12.48 16.97
CA ARG A 352 10.46 -12.02 16.98
C ARG A 352 11.47 -13.18 17.07
N HIS A 353 11.12 -14.29 17.73
CA HIS A 353 11.96 -15.49 17.81
C HIS A 353 11.78 -16.47 16.63
N ALA A 354 10.71 -16.36 15.84
CA ALA A 354 10.52 -17.17 14.63
C ALA A 354 11.60 -16.90 13.58
N GLY A 355 12.09 -17.96 12.92
CA GLY A 355 13.13 -17.86 11.90
C GLY A 355 12.56 -17.87 10.48
N TYR A 356 13.34 -17.40 9.50
CA TYR A 356 12.95 -17.39 8.10
C TYR A 356 12.94 -18.79 7.47
N SER A 357 11.82 -19.18 6.88
CA SER A 357 11.65 -20.43 6.13
C SER A 357 11.39 -20.16 4.64
N PRO A 358 11.90 -21.00 3.72
CA PRO A 358 11.70 -20.78 2.28
C PRO A 358 10.24 -20.93 1.86
N ILE A 359 9.75 -19.98 1.06
CA ILE A 359 8.45 -20.03 0.40
C ILE A 359 8.59 -20.95 -0.82
N GLN A 360 8.22 -22.22 -0.65
CA GLN A 360 8.12 -23.18 -1.75
C GLN A 360 6.90 -22.81 -2.60
N THR A 361 7.12 -22.47 -3.87
CA THR A 361 6.02 -22.15 -4.80
C THR A 361 5.60 -23.38 -5.60
N ASN A 362 6.56 -24.25 -5.93
CA ASN A 362 6.36 -25.61 -6.43
C ASN A 362 7.49 -26.54 -5.91
N GLU A 363 7.60 -27.77 -6.42
CA GLU A 363 8.55 -28.80 -5.96
C GLU A 363 10.04 -28.39 -6.06
N THR A 364 10.41 -27.55 -7.02
CA THR A 364 11.82 -27.23 -7.33
C THR A 364 12.19 -25.77 -7.07
N TYR A 365 11.21 -24.93 -6.76
CA TYR A 365 11.36 -23.48 -6.88
C TYR A 365 10.91 -22.76 -5.61
N ILE A 366 11.85 -22.03 -5.02
CA ILE A 366 11.69 -21.21 -3.84
C ILE A 366 11.41 -19.78 -4.32
N GLY A 367 10.17 -19.34 -4.12
CA GLY A 367 9.78 -17.98 -4.41
C GLY A 367 10.45 -16.96 -3.50
N GLY A 368 10.76 -17.33 -2.25
CA GLY A 368 11.12 -16.36 -1.22
C GLY A 368 11.46 -16.93 0.14
N GLN A 369 11.39 -16.08 1.16
CA GLN A 369 11.49 -16.36 2.59
C GLN A 369 10.31 -15.78 3.35
N VAL A 370 9.83 -16.52 4.36
CA VAL A 370 8.79 -16.05 5.27
C VAL A 370 9.18 -16.27 6.71
N ARG A 371 8.99 -15.23 7.53
CA ARG A 371 8.89 -15.31 8.98
C ARG A 371 7.42 -15.34 9.34
N GLN A 372 6.97 -16.32 10.11
CA GLN A 372 5.57 -16.47 10.51
C GLN A 372 5.47 -17.03 11.92
N TYR A 373 4.59 -16.41 12.71
CA TYR A 373 4.07 -17.00 13.94
C TYR A 373 2.56 -16.79 14.00
N GLY A 374 1.81 -17.89 14.15
CA GLY A 374 0.35 -17.87 14.21
C GLY A 374 -0.30 -17.06 13.09
N ASN A 375 -0.94 -15.96 13.49
CA ASN A 375 -1.70 -15.05 12.62
C ASN A 375 -0.87 -13.93 11.96
N LEU A 376 0.40 -13.73 12.36
CA LEU A 376 1.28 -12.74 11.75
C LEU A 376 2.32 -13.41 10.85
N SER A 377 2.43 -12.95 9.61
CA SER A 377 3.51 -13.33 8.69
C SER A 377 4.13 -12.12 8.00
N PHE A 378 5.44 -12.21 7.77
CA PHE A 378 6.21 -11.31 6.94
C PHE A 378 6.94 -12.10 5.86
N SER A 379 6.56 -11.87 4.60
CA SER A 379 7.15 -12.50 3.43
C SER A 379 8.06 -11.51 2.70
N CYS A 380 9.34 -11.84 2.59
CA CYS A 380 10.27 -11.26 1.62
C CYS A 380 10.47 -12.29 0.52
N VAL A 381 10.19 -11.97 -0.73
CA VAL A 381 10.26 -12.97 -1.82
C VAL A 381 11.68 -12.83 -2.50
N TYR A 382 11.99 -13.30 -3.73
CA TYR A 382 13.31 -12.97 -4.38
C TYR A 382 13.15 -12.41 -5.81
N GLU A 383 13.43 -11.14 -6.16
CA GLU A 383 13.31 -10.53 -7.52
C GLU A 383 11.97 -9.82 -8.00
N ALA A 384 11.26 -8.97 -7.21
CA ALA A 384 10.13 -8.06 -7.63
C ALA A 384 10.25 -6.56 -7.28
N GLY A 385 9.75 -5.70 -8.16
CA GLY A 385 9.51 -4.28 -7.86
C GLY A 385 8.22 -4.06 -7.05
N HIS A 386 7.75 -2.81 -7.00
CA HIS A 386 6.63 -2.40 -6.15
C HIS A 386 5.30 -3.16 -6.41
N ALA A 387 4.90 -3.33 -7.67
CA ALA A 387 3.64 -4.01 -8.06
C ALA A 387 3.84 -5.51 -8.32
N ALA A 388 4.32 -6.22 -7.30
CA ALA A 388 4.98 -7.51 -7.49
C ALA A 388 4.09 -8.69 -7.90
N ALA A 389 2.76 -8.58 -7.84
CA ALA A 389 1.88 -9.57 -8.47
C ALA A 389 2.11 -9.67 -10.01
N ALA A 390 2.61 -8.59 -10.63
CA ALA A 390 3.04 -8.59 -12.03
C ALA A 390 4.43 -9.23 -12.25
N TYR A 391 5.22 -9.40 -11.19
CA TYR A 391 6.57 -9.96 -11.22
C TYR A 391 6.56 -11.47 -10.86
N GLN A 392 5.82 -11.91 -9.84
CA GLN A 392 5.49 -13.32 -9.56
C GLN A 392 4.00 -13.50 -9.35
N PRO A 393 3.24 -13.73 -10.43
CA PRO A 393 1.85 -14.16 -10.29
C PRO A 393 1.74 -15.47 -9.51
N GLU A 394 2.63 -16.46 -9.70
CA GLU A 394 2.50 -17.74 -8.99
C GLU A 394 2.83 -17.62 -7.50
N THR A 395 3.99 -17.08 -7.14
CA THR A 395 4.39 -17.01 -5.72
C THR A 395 3.43 -16.17 -4.89
N VAL A 396 3.00 -15.00 -5.40
CA VAL A 396 2.03 -14.15 -4.71
C VAL A 396 0.68 -14.87 -4.58
N TYR A 397 0.23 -15.58 -5.61
CA TYR A 397 -0.96 -16.42 -5.55
C TYR A 397 -0.85 -17.54 -4.49
N ARG A 398 0.32 -18.19 -4.33
CA ARG A 398 0.53 -19.19 -3.26
C ARG A 398 0.40 -18.56 -1.88
N ILE A 399 1.04 -17.41 -1.62
CA ILE A 399 0.97 -16.71 -0.33
C ILE A 399 -0.48 -16.29 -0.04
N PHE A 400 -1.15 -15.67 -1.01
CA PHE A 400 -2.56 -15.25 -0.93
C PHE A 400 -3.49 -16.42 -0.58
N GLN A 401 -3.38 -17.55 -1.30
CA GLN A 401 -4.17 -18.76 -1.00
C GLN A 401 -3.88 -19.31 0.41
N ARG A 402 -2.60 -19.33 0.83
CA ARG A 402 -2.18 -19.88 2.13
C ARG A 402 -2.71 -19.04 3.30
N ALA A 403 -2.57 -17.72 3.23
CA ALA A 403 -3.06 -16.78 4.23
C ALA A 403 -4.59 -16.87 4.42
N LEU A 404 -5.34 -16.88 3.32
CA LEU A 404 -6.81 -16.97 3.37
C LEU A 404 -7.31 -18.32 3.91
N PHE A 405 -6.64 -19.43 3.57
CA PHE A 405 -7.09 -20.77 3.94
C PHE A 405 -6.42 -21.38 5.19
N ASN A 406 -5.79 -20.54 6.02
CA ASN A 406 -5.21 -20.91 7.32
C ASN A 406 -4.15 -22.01 7.19
N LYS A 407 -3.22 -21.76 6.27
CA LYS A 407 -2.05 -22.59 5.98
C LYS A 407 -0.77 -21.81 6.24
N ASP A 408 0.30 -22.53 6.56
CA ASP A 408 1.62 -21.92 6.63
C ASP A 408 1.99 -21.31 5.27
N ILE A 409 2.65 -20.16 5.29
CA ILE A 409 3.03 -19.46 4.06
C ILE A 409 4.20 -20.17 3.34
N ALA A 410 5.06 -20.87 4.07
CA ALA A 410 6.26 -21.50 3.55
C ALA A 410 5.94 -22.64 2.55
N THR A 411 5.11 -23.60 2.95
CA THR A 411 4.80 -24.83 2.20
C THR A 411 3.33 -24.96 1.85
N GLY A 412 2.43 -24.48 2.72
CA GLY A 412 0.99 -24.68 2.62
C GLY A 412 0.50 -26.04 3.11
N ALA A 413 1.36 -26.86 3.69
CA ALA A 413 1.03 -28.18 4.21
C ALA A 413 0.41 -28.10 5.62
N MET A 414 1.03 -27.33 6.51
CA MET A 414 0.65 -27.17 7.92
C MET A 414 -0.59 -26.28 8.05
N SER A 415 -1.41 -26.49 9.07
CA SER A 415 -2.50 -25.55 9.39
C SER A 415 -2.03 -24.52 10.42
N THR A 416 -2.58 -23.31 10.34
CA THR A 416 -2.35 -22.23 11.31
C THR A 416 -3.57 -21.96 12.20
N LEU A 417 -4.61 -22.80 12.11
CA LEU A 417 -5.89 -22.61 12.82
C LEU A 417 -5.77 -22.64 14.35
N ASP A 418 -4.73 -23.28 14.89
CA ASP A 418 -4.47 -23.34 16.33
C ASP A 418 -3.66 -22.14 16.86
N GLY A 419 -3.22 -21.22 15.97
CA GLY A 419 -2.42 -20.05 16.32
C GLY A 419 -0.97 -20.35 16.75
N SER A 420 -0.55 -21.62 16.78
CA SER A 420 0.73 -22.07 17.36
C SER A 420 1.85 -22.32 16.34
N TYR A 421 1.52 -22.31 15.04
CA TYR A 421 2.50 -22.51 13.97
C TYR A 421 3.63 -21.46 14.05
N THR A 422 4.88 -21.92 13.99
CA THR A 422 6.08 -21.08 13.97
C THR A 422 7.02 -21.50 12.82
N SER A 423 7.58 -20.54 12.10
CA SER A 423 8.58 -20.79 11.06
C SER A 423 9.98 -20.94 11.67
N THR A 424 10.81 -21.76 11.03
CA THR A 424 12.15 -22.13 11.51
C THR A 424 13.22 -21.84 10.48
N GLY A 425 14.36 -21.28 10.91
CA GLY A 425 15.51 -20.99 10.07
C GLY A 425 16.33 -19.81 10.61
N PRO A 426 17.08 -19.11 9.75
CA PRO A 426 17.89 -17.95 10.14
C PRO A 426 17.07 -16.79 10.74
N SER A 427 17.72 -15.94 11.53
CA SER A 427 17.13 -14.71 12.10
C SER A 427 16.80 -13.65 11.04
N ASP A 428 17.52 -13.64 9.93
CA ASP A 428 17.48 -12.63 8.89
C ASP A 428 17.77 -13.26 7.52
N THR A 429 17.57 -12.50 6.45
CA THR A 429 17.79 -12.92 5.07
C THR A 429 19.00 -12.25 4.42
N TRP A 430 19.83 -11.50 5.15
CA TRP A 430 20.91 -10.68 4.56
C TRP A 430 22.02 -11.48 3.89
N ALA A 431 22.21 -12.73 4.32
CA ALA A 431 23.13 -13.68 3.69
C ALA A 431 22.68 -14.13 2.29
N ILE A 432 21.41 -13.94 1.95
CA ILE A 432 20.82 -14.30 0.66
C ILE A 432 21.09 -13.14 -0.30
N LYS A 433 22.05 -13.34 -1.20
CA LYS A 433 22.41 -12.36 -2.24
C LYS A 433 21.81 -12.79 -3.56
N ASN A 434 21.29 -11.81 -4.30
CA ASN A 434 20.65 -12.02 -5.59
C ASN A 434 21.53 -11.36 -6.68
N GLU A 435 21.55 -11.92 -7.89
CA GLU A 435 22.40 -11.40 -8.97
C GLU A 435 21.87 -10.06 -9.53
N PRO A 436 22.72 -9.04 -9.75
CA PRO A 436 22.30 -7.80 -10.38
C PRO A 436 21.62 -8.01 -11.73
N PRO A 437 20.62 -7.17 -12.07
CA PRO A 437 20.01 -7.18 -13.39
C PRO A 437 21.04 -6.87 -14.47
N SER A 438 20.96 -7.58 -15.60
CA SER A 438 21.56 -7.06 -16.83
C SER A 438 20.86 -5.75 -17.22
N PRO A 439 21.59 -4.66 -17.51
CA PRO A 439 20.97 -3.41 -17.93
C PRO A 439 20.15 -3.63 -19.19
N ARG A 440 18.85 -3.28 -19.16
CA ARG A 440 18.05 -3.20 -20.39
C ARG A 440 18.55 -2.02 -21.20
N SER A 441 19.02 -2.27 -22.42
CA SER A 441 18.99 -1.25 -23.47
C SER A 441 17.52 -0.90 -23.72
N GLY A 442 17.16 0.39 -23.57
CA GLY A 442 15.79 0.88 -23.73
C GLY A 442 15.25 0.80 -25.15
#